data_AF-A0A517WKJ1-F1
#
_entry.id   AF-A0A517WKJ1-F1
#
_cell.length_a   1.000
_cell.length_b   1.000
_cell.length_c   1.000
_cell.angle_alpha   90.00
_cell.angle_beta   90.00
_cell.angle_gamma   90.00
#
_symmetry.space_group_name_H-M   'P 1'
#
loop_
_entity.id
_entity.type
_entity.pdbx_description
1 polymer ?
#
loop_
_entity_poly.entity_id
_entity_poly.type
_entity_poly.pdbx_seq_one_letter_code
_entity_poly.pdbx_strand_id
1 'polypeptide(L)'
;MLSSRRIRTLVGLVSLLAPLTLLADEKTGEDPFKPFPEQLQPSLFNEVEDKALGGVLDDEETLYYYVLNHLQETSLQDQKQAAEFNLQNRRSELKTFREHPELKLPLFPDIFKNMKRWKGRLVTLTGRVRKLVHYPASEDNKFGIKTLYEAWMFTDDSQQNPVVVICTEVPPALKNGLPEGTDVIDHVTVTGYVFKMYLYSAQDTSRIAPLILAQRLEWTPPKTDETGGQLFVVILGTTFILLMAGVGFMLWRNNQRDKEFREKRLQTSQGEVSFDQLSSATTSAERMPQIKPPANETGSARDSKSDSSPPDSPRS
;
A
#
# COMPACT_ATOMS: atom_id res chain seq x y z
N MET A 1 50.52 61.45 31.40
CA MET A 1 51.09 60.20 31.96
C MET A 1 50.31 59.81 33.21
N LEU A 2 50.21 58.51 33.41
CA LEU A 2 49.30 57.70 34.23
C LEU A 2 48.94 58.16 35.66
N SER A 3 47.63 58.17 35.92
CA SER A 3 46.88 57.25 36.81
C SER A 3 47.55 56.69 38.08
N SER A 4 46.91 56.94 39.23
CA SER A 4 46.65 55.94 40.28
C SER A 4 45.98 56.60 41.50
N ARG A 5 44.64 56.53 41.61
CA ARG A 5 43.97 56.56 42.92
C ARG A 5 42.84 55.54 42.97
N ARG A 6 43.02 54.59 43.88
CA ARG A 6 42.13 53.52 44.30
C ARG A 6 40.80 54.12 44.80
N ILE A 7 39.67 53.64 44.30
CA ILE A 7 38.39 53.76 45.00
C ILE A 7 37.80 52.37 45.17
N ARG A 8 37.44 52.13 46.43
CA ARG A 8 36.94 50.90 47.03
C ARG A 8 35.53 50.60 46.53
N THR A 9 35.34 49.35 46.10
CA THR A 9 34.20 48.46 46.38
C THR A 9 32.90 49.12 46.87
N LEU A 10 31.88 49.11 46.00
CA LEU A 10 30.49 49.04 46.43
C LEU A 10 29.94 47.66 46.02
N VAL A 11 29.51 46.92 47.03
CA VAL A 11 28.79 45.64 46.96
C VAL A 11 27.35 45.93 46.55
N GLY A 12 26.78 45.08 45.69
CA GLY A 12 25.32 44.93 45.59
C GLY A 12 24.79 44.81 44.17
N LEU A 13 24.86 43.60 43.59
CA LEU A 13 23.79 43.11 42.72
C LEU A 13 23.77 41.59 42.79
N VAL A 14 22.88 41.06 43.63
CA VAL A 14 22.50 39.64 43.63
C VAL A 14 21.58 39.46 42.43
N SER A 15 22.13 39.00 41.31
CA SER A 15 21.34 38.48 40.21
C SER A 15 20.71 37.17 40.65
N LEU A 16 19.41 37.19 40.91
CA LEU A 16 18.54 36.02 40.99
C LEU A 16 18.57 35.31 39.63
N LEU A 17 19.51 34.37 39.45
CA LEU A 17 19.30 33.26 38.52
C LEU A 17 18.26 32.34 39.15
N ALA A 18 17.00 32.51 38.75
CA ALA A 18 16.01 31.45 38.91
C ALA A 18 16.54 30.21 38.17
N PRO A 19 16.65 29.04 38.81
CA PRO A 19 16.86 27.82 38.05
C PRO A 19 15.62 27.60 37.19
N LEU A 20 15.80 27.58 35.87
CA LEU A 20 14.87 26.93 34.97
C LEU A 20 14.85 25.44 35.37
N THR A 21 14.03 25.11 36.35
CA THR A 21 13.64 23.72 36.60
C THR A 21 12.82 23.32 35.39
N LEU A 22 13.50 22.69 34.45
CA LEU A 22 12.93 21.88 33.40
C LEU A 22 12.04 20.87 34.14
N LEU A 23 10.73 21.15 34.17
CA LEU A 23 9.70 20.18 34.52
C LEU A 23 9.80 19.10 33.45
N ALA A 24 10.72 18.16 33.67
CA ALA A 24 10.60 16.83 33.11
C ALA A 24 9.27 16.32 33.64
N ASP A 25 8.30 16.24 32.74
CA ASP A 25 7.08 15.49 32.91
C ASP A 25 7.50 14.11 33.43
N GLU A 26 7.32 13.89 34.73
CA GLU A 26 7.62 12.65 35.42
C GLU A 26 6.55 11.65 34.96
N LYS A 27 6.69 11.18 33.71
CA LYS A 27 6.06 9.96 33.25
C LYS A 27 6.47 8.90 34.24
N THR A 28 5.50 8.50 35.07
CA THR A 28 5.55 7.35 35.96
C THR A 28 6.34 6.24 35.26
N GLY A 29 7.52 5.95 35.81
CA GLY A 29 8.41 4.88 35.36
C GLY A 29 7.82 3.51 35.68
N GLU A 30 6.65 3.21 35.15
CA GLU A 30 6.21 1.84 35.03
C GLU A 30 7.10 1.15 34.01
N ASP A 31 7.80 0.12 34.47
CA ASP A 31 8.55 -0.79 33.62
C ASP A 31 7.63 -1.25 32.47
N PRO A 32 7.92 -0.89 31.20
CA PRO A 32 7.08 -1.30 30.07
C PRO A 32 7.06 -2.83 29.88
N PHE A 33 7.92 -3.55 30.62
CA PHE A 33 8.03 -5.01 30.63
C PHE A 33 7.47 -5.68 31.90
N LYS A 34 6.74 -4.96 32.76
CA LYS A 34 6.06 -5.60 33.88
C LYS A 34 4.98 -6.58 33.35
N PRO A 35 4.99 -7.86 33.75
CA PRO A 35 3.94 -8.79 33.36
C PRO A 35 2.58 -8.27 33.82
N PHE A 36 1.65 -8.14 32.87
CA PHE A 36 0.34 -7.56 33.12
C PHE A 36 -0.48 -8.50 34.01
N PRO A 37 -0.90 -8.08 35.22
CA PRO A 37 -1.50 -8.98 36.21
C PRO A 37 -2.85 -9.56 35.80
N GLU A 38 -3.53 -8.94 34.82
CA GLU A 38 -4.87 -9.33 34.39
C GLU A 38 -4.90 -10.18 33.10
N GLN A 39 -3.76 -10.51 32.49
CA GLN A 39 -3.78 -11.36 31.30
C GLN A 39 -4.21 -12.80 31.68
N LEU A 40 -5.19 -13.34 30.95
CA LEU A 40 -5.55 -14.76 31.04
C LEU A 40 -4.31 -15.66 30.91
N GLN A 41 -4.24 -16.67 31.76
CA GLN A 41 -3.14 -17.62 31.73
C GLN A 41 -3.22 -18.45 30.44
N PRO A 42 -2.11 -18.59 29.67
CA PRO A 42 -2.11 -19.38 28.45
C PRO A 42 -2.49 -20.85 28.66
N SER A 43 -2.30 -21.39 29.87
CA SER A 43 -2.67 -22.76 30.24
C SER A 43 -4.17 -23.05 30.10
N LEU A 44 -5.03 -22.03 30.23
CA LEU A 44 -6.49 -22.17 30.03
C LEU A 44 -6.83 -22.61 28.60
N PHE A 45 -5.94 -22.37 27.64
CA PHE A 45 -6.16 -22.66 26.22
C PHE A 45 -5.55 -23.99 25.79
N ASN A 46 -4.96 -24.77 26.71
CA ASN A 46 -4.31 -26.04 26.38
C ASN A 46 -5.29 -27.10 25.84
N GLU A 47 -6.55 -27.02 26.27
CA GLU A 47 -7.64 -27.93 25.85
C GLU A 47 -8.26 -27.51 24.51
N VAL A 48 -7.96 -26.31 24.00
CA VAL A 48 -8.50 -25.81 22.74
C VAL A 48 -7.83 -26.49 21.56
N GLU A 49 -8.63 -27.20 20.77
CA GLU A 49 -8.17 -28.00 19.64
C GLU A 49 -7.97 -27.17 18.37
N ASP A 50 -6.78 -27.27 17.81
CA ASP A 50 -6.48 -26.64 16.52
C ASP A 50 -7.03 -27.49 15.37
N LYS A 51 -7.60 -26.83 14.37
CA LYS A 51 -8.06 -27.41 13.10
C LYS A 51 -9.22 -28.41 13.23
N ALA A 52 -9.97 -28.33 14.33
CA ALA A 52 -11.19 -29.10 14.50
C ALA A 52 -12.24 -28.74 13.42
N LEU A 53 -12.96 -29.75 12.95
CA LEU A 53 -14.12 -29.59 12.07
C LEU A 53 -15.30 -29.05 12.89
N GLY A 54 -16.05 -28.08 12.34
CA GLY A 54 -17.25 -27.53 13.01
C GLY A 54 -17.06 -26.19 13.71
N GLY A 55 -15.86 -25.61 13.69
CA GLY A 55 -15.60 -24.28 14.25
C GLY A 55 -15.26 -24.32 15.73
N VAL A 56 -15.96 -23.55 16.58
CA VAL A 56 -15.80 -23.61 18.05
C VAL A 56 -16.57 -24.83 18.55
N LEU A 57 -15.90 -25.70 19.28
CA LEU A 57 -16.49 -26.94 19.79
C LEU A 57 -17.32 -26.65 21.07
N ASP A 58 -18.27 -27.53 21.39
CA ASP A 58 -19.14 -27.38 22.56
C ASP A 58 -18.36 -27.32 23.88
N ASP A 59 -17.25 -28.07 23.98
CA ASP A 59 -16.35 -28.05 25.15
C ASP A 59 -15.52 -26.76 25.24
N GLU A 60 -15.22 -26.13 24.10
CA GLU A 60 -14.51 -24.85 24.02
C GLU A 60 -15.44 -23.65 24.26
N GLU A 61 -16.76 -23.80 24.12
CA GLU A 61 -17.74 -22.71 24.15
C GLU A 61 -17.67 -21.89 25.46
N THR A 62 -17.51 -22.58 26.59
CA THR A 62 -17.39 -21.91 27.90
C THR A 62 -16.17 -21.00 27.95
N LEU A 63 -15.00 -21.48 27.48
CA LEU A 63 -13.77 -20.69 27.45
C LEU A 63 -13.89 -19.56 26.41
N TYR A 64 -14.47 -19.85 25.25
CA TYR A 64 -14.69 -18.89 24.18
C TYR A 64 -15.45 -17.66 24.68
N TYR A 65 -16.59 -17.85 25.35
CA TYR A 65 -17.36 -16.72 25.89
C TYR A 65 -16.71 -16.10 27.11
N TYR A 66 -16.00 -16.88 27.94
CA TYR A 66 -15.23 -16.33 29.06
C TYR A 66 -14.15 -15.35 28.57
N VAL A 67 -13.43 -15.69 27.49
CA VAL A 67 -12.42 -14.81 26.88
C VAL A 67 -13.05 -13.52 26.35
N LEU A 68 -14.19 -13.62 25.66
CA LEU A 68 -14.91 -12.45 25.14
C LEU A 68 -15.42 -11.55 26.28
N ASN A 69 -15.96 -12.12 27.36
CA ASN A 69 -16.37 -11.35 28.53
C ASN A 69 -15.19 -10.67 29.20
N HIS A 70 -14.08 -11.38 29.40
CA HIS A 70 -12.87 -10.81 29.97
C HIS A 70 -12.35 -9.63 29.13
N LEU A 71 -12.40 -9.73 27.80
CA LEU A 71 -12.06 -8.63 26.91
C LEU A 71 -13.03 -7.43 27.00
N GLN A 72 -14.28 -7.63 27.42
CA GLN A 72 -15.22 -6.53 27.69
C GLN A 72 -14.93 -5.82 29.01
N GLU A 73 -14.47 -6.56 30.01
CA GLU A 73 -14.14 -6.04 31.35
C GLU A 73 -12.76 -5.34 31.39
N THR A 74 -11.81 -5.80 30.58
CA THR A 74 -10.46 -5.23 30.49
C THR A 74 -10.43 -4.01 29.57
N SER A 75 -9.73 -2.94 29.96
CA SER A 75 -9.64 -1.74 29.13
C SER A 75 -8.87 -1.99 27.83
N LEU A 76 -9.24 -1.31 26.73
CA LEU A 76 -8.56 -1.46 25.44
C LEU A 76 -7.09 -1.03 25.50
N GLN A 77 -6.75 -0.05 26.34
CA GLN A 77 -5.38 0.40 26.53
C GLN A 77 -4.52 -0.74 27.14
N ASP A 78 -5.05 -1.40 28.16
CA ASP A 78 -4.39 -2.52 28.82
C ASP A 78 -4.22 -3.71 27.88
N GLN A 79 -5.25 -4.00 27.08
CA GLN A 79 -5.19 -5.02 26.04
C GLN A 79 -4.05 -4.74 25.04
N LYS A 80 -3.92 -3.48 24.58
CA LYS A 80 -2.86 -3.06 23.65
C LYS A 80 -1.47 -3.14 24.28
N GLN A 81 -1.34 -2.72 25.54
CA GLN A 81 -0.07 -2.81 26.27
C GLN A 81 0.36 -4.27 26.46
N ALA A 82 -0.55 -5.15 26.84
CA ALA A 82 -0.27 -6.58 26.95
C ALA A 82 0.08 -7.21 25.59
N ALA A 83 -0.58 -6.81 24.50
CA ALA A 83 -0.22 -7.26 23.15
C ALA A 83 1.20 -6.83 22.75
N GLU A 84 1.56 -5.57 23.02
CA GLU A 84 2.89 -5.03 22.75
C GLU A 84 3.96 -5.74 23.59
N PHE A 85 3.68 -5.97 24.88
CA PHE A 85 4.55 -6.76 25.75
C PHE A 85 4.79 -8.17 25.19
N ASN A 86 3.73 -8.87 24.75
CA ASN A 86 3.85 -10.21 24.17
C ASN A 86 4.69 -10.20 22.87
N LEU A 87 4.52 -9.17 22.03
CA LEU A 87 5.31 -8.96 20.83
C LEU A 87 6.79 -8.72 21.15
N GLN A 88 7.10 -7.84 22.08
CA GLN A 88 8.47 -7.53 22.49
C GLN A 88 9.15 -8.74 23.13
N ASN A 89 8.45 -9.46 24.00
CA ASN A 89 8.95 -10.72 24.57
C ASN A 89 9.29 -11.72 23.47
N ARG A 90 8.41 -11.91 22.47
CA ARG A 90 8.68 -12.79 21.32
C ARG A 90 9.89 -12.33 20.50
N ARG A 91 10.04 -11.02 20.27
CA ARG A 91 11.21 -10.47 19.58
C ARG A 91 12.50 -10.74 20.33
N SER A 92 12.49 -10.65 21.66
CA SER A 92 13.66 -10.94 22.50
C SER A 92 14.10 -12.40 22.46
N GLU A 93 13.17 -13.34 22.23
CA GLU A 93 13.49 -14.77 22.08
C GLU A 93 14.26 -15.05 20.76
N LEU A 94 14.04 -14.25 19.73
CA LEU A 94 14.53 -14.50 18.37
C LEU A 94 15.84 -13.76 18.11
N LYS A 95 16.89 -14.51 17.72
CA LYS A 95 18.23 -13.95 17.45
C LYS A 95 18.20 -12.78 16.45
N THR A 96 17.48 -12.94 15.33
CA THR A 96 17.38 -11.92 14.27
C THR A 96 16.89 -10.57 14.80
N PHE A 97 15.87 -10.55 15.66
CA PHE A 97 15.30 -9.30 16.18
C PHE A 97 16.03 -8.75 17.40
N ARG A 98 16.85 -9.58 18.07
CA ARG A 98 17.82 -9.11 19.07
C ARG A 98 18.98 -8.37 18.42
N GLU A 99 19.49 -8.89 17.30
CA GLU A 99 20.61 -8.29 16.57
C GLU A 99 20.18 -7.09 15.71
N HIS A 100 18.94 -7.12 15.21
CA HIS A 100 18.35 -6.09 14.36
C HIS A 100 17.03 -5.57 14.95
N PRO A 101 17.06 -4.76 16.03
CA PRO A 101 15.87 -4.26 16.69
C PRO A 101 15.00 -3.36 15.79
N GLU A 102 15.56 -2.80 14.73
CA GLU A 102 14.86 -1.99 13.72
C GLU A 102 13.90 -2.80 12.83
N LEU A 103 14.13 -4.11 12.68
CA LEU A 103 13.30 -4.94 11.81
C LEU A 103 11.93 -5.18 12.44
N LYS A 104 10.86 -5.12 11.65
CA LYS A 104 9.52 -5.50 12.10
C LYS A 104 9.37 -7.03 12.03
N LEU A 105 8.88 -7.65 13.09
CA LEU A 105 8.49 -9.07 13.07
C LEU A 105 7.27 -9.20 12.14
N PRO A 106 7.32 -10.04 11.08
CA PRO A 106 6.12 -10.43 10.34
C PRO A 106 5.25 -11.29 11.26
N LEU A 107 4.33 -10.63 11.95
CA LEU A 107 3.57 -11.20 13.06
C LEU A 107 2.59 -12.27 12.56
N PHE A 108 1.95 -12.09 11.41
CA PHE A 108 1.04 -13.10 10.88
C PHE A 108 1.77 -14.43 10.58
N PRO A 109 2.87 -14.44 9.80
CA PRO A 109 3.63 -15.67 9.59
C PRO A 109 4.17 -16.30 10.87
N ASP A 110 4.56 -15.49 11.87
CA ASP A 110 5.04 -16.03 13.16
C ASP A 110 3.91 -16.67 13.97
N ILE A 111 2.72 -16.05 14.04
CA ILE A 111 1.52 -16.66 14.65
C ILE A 111 1.17 -17.97 13.94
N PHE A 112 1.12 -17.95 12.62
CA PHE A 112 0.74 -19.11 11.81
C PHE A 112 1.68 -20.30 12.03
N LYS A 113 3.00 -20.06 12.07
CA LYS A 113 4.00 -21.12 12.26
C LYS A 113 4.15 -21.54 13.71
N ASN A 114 4.00 -20.61 14.66
CA ASN A 114 4.29 -20.81 16.08
C ASN A 114 3.01 -20.71 16.92
N MET A 115 1.90 -21.28 16.45
CA MET A 115 0.58 -21.14 17.07
C MET A 115 0.58 -21.44 18.57
N LYS A 116 1.22 -22.53 18.99
CA LYS A 116 1.31 -22.94 20.40
C LYS A 116 1.94 -21.87 21.30
N ARG A 117 2.84 -21.04 20.78
CA ARG A 117 3.48 -19.94 21.53
C ARG A 117 2.56 -18.73 21.69
N TRP A 118 1.65 -18.52 20.74
CA TRP A 118 0.76 -17.36 20.69
C TRP A 118 -0.62 -17.64 21.28
N LYS A 119 -1.08 -18.89 21.26
CA LYS A 119 -2.34 -19.33 21.86
C LYS A 119 -2.48 -18.80 23.30
N GLY A 120 -3.62 -18.17 23.59
CA GLY A 120 -3.88 -17.54 24.88
C GLY A 120 -3.12 -16.25 25.16
N ARG A 121 -2.56 -15.61 24.13
CA ARG A 121 -1.89 -14.31 24.24
C ARG A 121 -2.54 -13.25 23.38
N LEU A 122 -2.51 -12.02 23.89
CA LEU A 122 -2.96 -10.85 23.18
C LEU A 122 -1.99 -10.50 22.05
N VAL A 123 -2.55 -10.15 20.90
CA VAL A 123 -1.83 -9.60 19.75
C VAL A 123 -2.61 -8.43 19.18
N THR A 124 -1.90 -7.49 18.56
CA THR A 124 -2.50 -6.39 17.81
C THR A 124 -2.18 -6.57 16.34
N LEU A 125 -3.21 -6.63 15.50
CA LEU A 125 -3.09 -6.74 14.06
C LEU A 125 -3.76 -5.55 13.38
N THR A 126 -3.17 -5.10 12.28
CA THR A 126 -3.75 -4.08 11.41
C THR A 126 -3.79 -4.62 10.00
N GLY A 127 -4.91 -4.41 9.32
CA GLY A 127 -5.09 -4.88 7.96
C GLY A 127 -6.39 -4.41 7.35
N ARG A 128 -6.86 -5.20 6.39
CA ARG A 128 -8.02 -4.91 5.56
C ARG A 128 -9.07 -5.97 5.77
N VAL A 129 -10.33 -5.58 5.93
CA VAL A 129 -11.44 -6.54 6.14
C VAL A 129 -12.21 -6.69 4.83
N ARG A 130 -12.32 -7.93 4.33
CA ARG A 130 -13.00 -8.26 3.07
C ARG A 130 -14.36 -8.93 3.26
N LYS A 131 -14.68 -9.33 4.49
CA LYS A 131 -15.97 -9.88 4.88
C LYS A 131 -16.20 -9.53 6.33
N LEU A 132 -17.38 -8.98 6.61
CA LEU A 132 -17.86 -8.72 7.96
C LEU A 132 -19.31 -9.19 8.03
N VAL A 133 -19.57 -10.16 8.90
CA VAL A 133 -20.92 -10.68 9.16
C VAL A 133 -21.20 -10.64 10.65
N HIS A 134 -22.46 -10.61 11.02
CA HIS A 134 -22.88 -10.72 12.41
C HIS A 134 -23.91 -11.83 12.59
N TYR A 135 -23.94 -12.42 13.77
CA TYR A 135 -24.87 -13.49 14.13
C TYR A 135 -25.20 -13.44 15.62
N PRO A 136 -26.37 -13.98 16.04
CA PRO A 136 -26.67 -14.11 17.45
C PRO A 136 -25.67 -15.05 18.13
N ALA A 137 -25.26 -14.69 19.34
CA ALA A 137 -24.53 -15.61 20.21
C ALA A 137 -25.46 -16.75 20.67
N SER A 138 -24.87 -17.86 21.12
CA SER A 138 -25.57 -18.98 21.73
C SER A 138 -26.46 -18.51 22.89
N GLU A 139 -27.70 -18.97 22.96
CA GLU A 139 -28.66 -18.56 24.01
C GLU A 139 -28.19 -18.99 25.42
N ASP A 140 -27.38 -20.04 25.50
CA ASP A 140 -26.91 -20.64 26.74
C ASP A 140 -25.65 -19.97 27.32
N ASN A 141 -25.11 -18.94 26.65
CA ASN A 141 -23.92 -18.26 27.16
C ASN A 141 -24.22 -17.49 28.46
N LYS A 142 -23.44 -17.77 29.51
CA LYS A 142 -23.65 -17.24 30.87
C LYS A 142 -23.31 -15.76 31.03
N PHE A 143 -22.72 -15.14 30.03
CA PHE A 143 -22.19 -13.78 30.07
C PHE A 143 -23.14 -12.75 29.44
N GLY A 144 -24.27 -13.20 28.87
CA GLY A 144 -25.27 -12.32 28.28
C GLY A 144 -24.80 -11.63 26.99
N ILE A 145 -23.76 -12.15 26.33
CA ILE A 145 -23.33 -11.70 25.01
C ILE A 145 -24.44 -12.07 24.02
N LYS A 146 -24.93 -11.10 23.25
CA LYS A 146 -26.09 -11.32 22.36
C LYS A 146 -25.73 -11.43 20.90
N THR A 147 -24.67 -10.73 20.48
CA THR A 147 -24.30 -10.60 19.08
C THR A 147 -22.80 -10.71 18.96
N LEU A 148 -22.36 -11.46 17.97
CA LEU A 148 -20.97 -11.63 17.59
C LEU A 148 -20.79 -11.14 16.16
N TYR A 149 -19.62 -10.57 15.91
CA TYR A 149 -19.19 -10.11 14.61
C TYR A 149 -17.98 -10.93 14.17
N GLU A 150 -18.05 -11.50 12.98
CA GLU A 150 -16.97 -12.25 12.36
C GLU A 150 -16.39 -11.44 11.20
N ALA A 151 -15.12 -11.04 11.35
CA ALA A 151 -14.38 -10.30 10.35
C ALA A 151 -13.26 -11.15 9.76
N TRP A 152 -13.17 -11.14 8.43
CA TRP A 152 -12.09 -11.78 7.68
C TRP A 152 -11.08 -10.71 7.30
N MET A 153 -10.03 -10.62 8.12
CA MET A 153 -8.99 -9.62 8.02
C MET A 153 -7.76 -10.15 7.28
N PHE A 154 -7.15 -9.32 6.45
CA PHE A 154 -5.90 -9.60 5.74
C PHE A 154 -4.87 -8.56 6.13
N THR A 155 -3.83 -8.97 6.85
CA THR A 155 -2.68 -8.12 7.19
C THR A 155 -1.72 -8.03 6.01
N ASP A 156 -0.87 -7.01 5.98
CA ASP A 156 0.07 -6.79 4.87
C ASP A 156 1.04 -7.97 4.67
N ASP A 157 1.36 -8.70 5.74
CA ASP A 157 2.24 -9.87 5.76
C ASP A 157 1.51 -11.22 5.61
N SER A 158 0.18 -11.21 5.42
CA SER A 158 -0.64 -12.43 5.33
C SER A 158 -0.84 -12.97 3.91
N GLN A 159 -0.46 -12.19 2.89
CA GLN A 159 -0.72 -12.50 1.48
C GLN A 159 -2.22 -12.72 1.21
N GLN A 160 -2.62 -13.96 0.88
CA GLN A 160 -4.01 -14.35 0.61
C GLN A 160 -4.64 -15.15 1.76
N ASN A 161 -3.97 -15.26 2.91
CA ASN A 161 -4.47 -16.01 4.05
C ASN A 161 -5.15 -15.05 5.03
N PRO A 162 -6.41 -15.29 5.41
CA PRO A 162 -7.09 -14.42 6.37
C PRO A 162 -6.63 -14.71 7.81
N VAL A 163 -6.87 -13.73 8.67
CA VAL A 163 -7.12 -13.91 10.09
C VAL A 163 -8.63 -13.79 10.29
N VAL A 164 -9.21 -14.77 10.97
CA VAL A 164 -10.62 -14.69 11.38
C VAL A 164 -10.66 -14.02 12.74
N VAL A 165 -11.43 -12.96 12.85
CA VAL A 165 -11.61 -12.21 14.09
C VAL A 165 -13.06 -12.35 14.51
N ILE A 166 -13.30 -12.85 15.73
CA ILE A 166 -14.60 -12.72 16.37
C ILE A 166 -14.55 -11.64 17.41
N CYS A 167 -15.51 -10.72 17.36
CA CYS A 167 -15.59 -9.64 18.33
C CYS A 167 -17.03 -9.33 18.74
N THR A 168 -17.16 -8.67 19.89
CA THR A 168 -18.47 -8.30 20.45
C THR A 168 -18.96 -6.94 19.97
N GLU A 169 -18.05 -6.09 19.48
CA GLU A 169 -18.35 -4.72 19.08
C GLU A 169 -17.68 -4.37 17.74
N VAL A 170 -18.36 -3.55 16.96
CA VAL A 170 -17.81 -2.93 15.74
C VAL A 170 -18.18 -1.44 15.71
N PRO A 171 -17.44 -0.61 14.97
CA PRO A 171 -17.80 0.78 14.74
C PRO A 171 -19.26 0.90 14.26
N PRO A 172 -20.01 1.94 14.64
CA PRO A 172 -21.43 2.09 14.28
C PRO A 172 -21.72 1.95 12.78
N ALA A 173 -20.81 2.44 11.93
CA ALA A 173 -20.91 2.36 10.47
C ALA A 173 -20.79 0.93 9.92
N LEU A 174 -20.29 -0.02 10.70
CA LEU A 174 -20.05 -1.41 10.32
C LEU A 174 -21.01 -2.41 10.97
N LYS A 175 -22.00 -1.93 11.75
CA LYS A 175 -22.93 -2.79 12.49
C LYS A 175 -23.71 -3.76 11.61
N ASN A 176 -24.02 -3.37 10.37
CA ASN A 176 -24.76 -4.19 9.42
C ASN A 176 -23.84 -4.88 8.39
N GLY A 177 -22.54 -4.99 8.69
CA GLY A 177 -21.53 -5.51 7.77
C GLY A 177 -20.72 -4.39 7.11
N LEU A 178 -20.14 -4.70 5.95
CA LEU A 178 -19.41 -3.70 5.16
C LEU A 178 -20.39 -2.65 4.59
N PRO A 179 -19.96 -1.38 4.43
CA PRO A 179 -20.79 -0.37 3.80
C PRO A 179 -21.23 -0.78 2.38
N GLU A 180 -22.44 -0.41 1.97
CA GLU A 180 -22.95 -0.73 0.64
C GLU A 180 -21.99 -0.26 -0.46
N GLY A 181 -21.79 -1.10 -1.49
CA GLY A 181 -20.84 -0.84 -2.58
C GLY A 181 -19.36 -0.99 -2.20
N THR A 182 -19.05 -1.48 -0.99
CA THR A 182 -17.67 -1.68 -0.52
C THR A 182 -17.37 -3.16 -0.27
N ASP A 183 -16.45 -3.72 -1.06
CA ASP A 183 -16.01 -5.13 -0.90
C ASP A 183 -14.83 -5.27 0.08
N VAL A 184 -14.19 -4.15 0.44
CA VAL A 184 -13.04 -4.13 1.35
C VAL A 184 -12.94 -2.79 2.08
N ILE A 185 -12.66 -2.85 3.38
CA ILE A 185 -12.29 -1.67 4.17
C ILE A 185 -10.85 -1.80 4.64
N ASP A 186 -10.09 -0.71 4.52
CA ASP A 186 -8.68 -0.65 4.92
C ASP A 186 -8.53 -0.05 6.32
N HIS A 187 -7.32 -0.18 6.89
CA HIS A 187 -6.92 0.42 8.17
C HIS A 187 -7.83 0.01 9.33
N VAL A 188 -8.16 -1.28 9.39
CA VAL A 188 -8.83 -1.89 10.53
C VAL A 188 -7.79 -2.48 11.46
N THR A 189 -7.81 -2.07 12.72
CA THR A 189 -6.97 -2.59 13.79
C THR A 189 -7.82 -3.42 14.74
N VAL A 190 -7.24 -4.52 15.21
CA VAL A 190 -7.83 -5.39 16.23
C VAL A 190 -6.77 -5.74 17.26
N THR A 191 -7.16 -5.71 18.54
CA THR A 191 -6.39 -6.29 19.63
C THR A 191 -7.21 -7.40 20.27
N GLY A 192 -6.63 -8.59 20.40
CA GLY A 192 -7.36 -9.75 20.87
C GLY A 192 -6.50 -10.98 21.15
N TYR A 193 -7.09 -11.97 21.81
CA TYR A 193 -6.45 -13.23 22.14
C TYR A 193 -6.40 -14.15 20.93
N VAL A 194 -5.22 -14.69 20.64
CA VAL A 194 -5.08 -15.79 19.68
C VAL A 194 -5.69 -17.05 20.30
N PHE A 195 -6.78 -17.54 19.72
CA PHE A 195 -7.58 -18.63 20.29
C PHE A 195 -7.16 -19.98 19.74
N LYS A 196 -7.28 -20.18 18.42
CA LYS A 196 -6.93 -21.44 17.76
C LYS A 196 -6.64 -21.27 16.28
N MET A 197 -6.12 -22.31 15.63
CA MET A 197 -6.12 -22.43 14.17
C MET A 197 -7.49 -22.93 13.73
N TYR A 198 -8.26 -22.07 13.09
CA TYR A 198 -9.60 -22.34 12.60
C TYR A 198 -9.56 -22.97 11.21
N LEU A 199 -10.20 -24.12 11.07
CA LEU A 199 -10.40 -24.79 9.78
C LEU A 199 -11.69 -24.25 9.14
N TYR A 200 -11.60 -23.81 7.89
CA TYR A 200 -12.73 -23.31 7.13
C TYR A 200 -12.75 -23.86 5.72
N SER A 201 -13.95 -23.94 5.14
CA SER A 201 -14.13 -24.30 3.74
C SER A 201 -13.96 -23.06 2.86
N ALA A 202 -12.89 -23.02 2.08
CA ALA A 202 -12.79 -22.10 0.94
C ALA A 202 -13.53 -22.70 -0.27
N GLN A 203 -13.64 -21.93 -1.36
CA GLN A 203 -14.34 -22.37 -2.58
C GLN A 203 -13.73 -23.63 -3.21
N ASP A 204 -12.42 -23.80 -3.07
CA ASP A 204 -11.63 -24.85 -3.70
C ASP A 204 -11.23 -25.97 -2.74
N THR A 205 -10.90 -25.62 -1.50
CA THR A 205 -10.35 -26.57 -0.53
C THR A 205 -10.60 -26.12 0.92
N SER A 206 -10.40 -27.03 1.87
CA SER A 206 -10.35 -26.66 3.28
C SER A 206 -9.02 -25.97 3.58
N ARG A 207 -9.09 -24.80 4.21
CA ARG A 207 -7.95 -23.97 4.57
C ARG A 207 -7.98 -23.67 6.06
N ILE A 208 -6.83 -23.23 6.59
CA ILE A 208 -6.71 -22.85 8.00
C ILE A 208 -6.38 -21.36 8.13
N ALA A 209 -6.84 -20.75 9.20
CA ALA A 209 -6.56 -19.36 9.56
C ALA A 209 -6.38 -19.23 11.08
N PRO A 210 -5.55 -18.30 11.56
CA PRO A 210 -5.59 -17.92 12.97
C PRO A 210 -6.97 -17.33 13.32
N LEU A 211 -7.55 -17.77 14.44
CA LEU A 211 -8.75 -17.21 15.04
C LEU A 211 -8.38 -16.33 16.22
N ILE A 212 -8.85 -15.09 16.20
CA ILE A 212 -8.63 -14.10 17.25
C ILE A 212 -9.97 -13.72 17.88
N LEU A 213 -10.03 -13.74 19.20
CA LEU A 213 -11.16 -13.21 19.97
C LEU A 213 -10.81 -11.80 20.44
N ALA A 214 -11.65 -10.83 20.14
CA ALA A 214 -11.39 -9.42 20.43
C ALA A 214 -12.61 -8.74 21.05
N GLN A 215 -12.41 -7.66 21.78
CA GLN A 215 -13.53 -6.84 22.26
C GLN A 215 -14.23 -6.14 21.09
N ARG A 216 -13.44 -5.39 20.30
CA ARG A 216 -13.94 -4.50 19.26
C ARG A 216 -13.01 -4.43 18.04
N LEU A 217 -13.57 -4.09 16.88
CA LEU A 217 -12.78 -3.59 15.74
C LEU A 217 -12.59 -2.07 15.86
N GLU A 218 -11.39 -1.60 15.54
CA GLU A 218 -11.07 -0.18 15.39
C GLU A 218 -10.90 0.12 13.90
N TRP A 219 -11.80 0.92 13.33
CA TRP A 219 -11.69 1.35 11.94
C TRP A 219 -11.30 2.82 11.86
N THR A 220 -10.12 3.09 11.31
CA THR A 220 -9.66 4.45 11.03
C THR A 220 -9.65 4.66 9.53
N PRO A 221 -10.69 5.27 8.92
CA PRO A 221 -10.71 5.45 7.48
C PRO A 221 -9.48 6.26 7.03
N PRO A 222 -8.81 5.86 5.93
CA PRO A 222 -7.71 6.64 5.41
C PRO A 222 -8.22 8.05 5.08
N LYS A 223 -7.58 9.08 5.62
CA LYS A 223 -7.84 10.45 5.19
C LYS A 223 -7.39 10.52 3.72
N THR A 224 -8.32 10.67 2.80
CA THR A 224 -8.01 10.95 1.40
C THR A 224 -7.22 12.24 1.35
N ASP A 225 -5.91 12.15 1.11
CA ASP A 225 -5.06 13.31 0.91
C ASP A 225 -5.26 13.78 -0.53
N GLU A 226 -6.30 14.60 -0.77
CA GLU A 226 -6.63 15.15 -2.08
C GLU A 226 -5.44 15.92 -2.69
N THR A 227 -4.56 16.45 -1.83
CA THR A 227 -3.36 17.20 -2.19
C THR A 227 -2.39 16.41 -3.07
N GLY A 228 -2.22 15.10 -2.81
CA GLY A 228 -1.26 14.27 -3.53
C GLY A 228 -1.66 13.98 -4.98
N GLY A 229 -2.95 13.72 -5.21
CA GLY A 229 -3.50 13.51 -6.55
C GLY A 229 -3.43 14.76 -7.41
N GLN A 230 -3.72 15.92 -6.82
CA GLN A 230 -3.67 17.20 -7.53
C GLN A 230 -2.24 17.59 -7.94
N LEU A 231 -1.24 17.38 -7.07
CA LEU A 231 0.16 17.63 -7.41
C LEU A 231 0.65 16.72 -8.55
N PHE A 232 0.25 15.44 -8.55
CA PHE A 232 0.61 14.52 -9.63
C PHE A 232 0.03 14.97 -10.99
N VAL A 233 -1.23 15.40 -11.02
CA VAL A 233 -1.87 15.94 -12.24
C VAL A 233 -1.18 17.22 -12.73
N VAL A 234 -0.80 18.12 -11.81
CA VAL A 234 -0.08 19.35 -12.14
C VAL A 234 1.31 19.02 -12.71
N ILE A 235 2.05 18.10 -12.10
CA ILE A 235 3.37 17.66 -12.59
C ILE A 235 3.25 17.03 -13.98
N LEU A 236 2.26 16.16 -14.19
CA LEU A 236 2.04 15.52 -15.49
C LEU A 236 1.67 16.55 -16.56
N GLY A 237 0.75 17.46 -16.25
CA GLY A 237 0.31 18.52 -17.16
C GLY A 237 1.43 19.48 -17.54
N THR A 238 2.23 19.92 -16.57
CA THR A 238 3.38 20.81 -16.81
C THR A 238 4.46 20.13 -17.64
N THR A 239 4.76 18.85 -17.36
CA THR A 239 5.72 18.06 -18.14
C THR A 239 5.27 17.93 -19.60
N PHE A 240 3.98 17.66 -19.83
CA PHE A 240 3.41 17.55 -21.17
C PHE A 240 3.48 18.87 -21.95
N ILE A 241 3.16 20.00 -21.30
CA ILE A 241 3.25 21.34 -21.89
C ILE A 241 4.70 21.67 -22.28
N LEU A 242 5.68 21.37 -21.41
CA LEU A 242 7.09 21.60 -21.70
C LEU A 242 7.59 20.75 -22.88
N LEU A 243 7.15 19.49 -22.98
CA LEU A 243 7.45 18.64 -24.12
C LEU A 243 6.90 19.21 -25.43
N MET A 244 5.63 19.63 -25.44
CA MET A 244 4.99 20.25 -26.59
C MET A 244 5.68 21.55 -27.01
N ALA A 245 6.02 22.40 -26.04
CA ALA A 245 6.76 23.63 -26.29
C ALA A 245 8.17 23.35 -26.87
N GLY A 246 8.87 22.34 -26.34
CA GLY A 246 10.18 21.92 -26.82
C GLY A 246 10.14 21.40 -28.26
N VAL A 247 9.16 20.57 -28.60
CA VAL A 247 8.95 20.08 -29.98
C VAL A 247 8.60 21.24 -30.92
N GLY A 248 7.67 22.12 -30.50
CA GLY A 248 7.31 23.31 -31.28
C GLY A 248 8.51 24.23 -31.54
N PHE A 249 9.33 24.46 -30.52
CA PHE A 249 10.56 25.25 -30.64
C PHE A 249 11.60 24.59 -31.57
N MET A 250 11.76 23.26 -31.47
CA MET A 250 12.65 22.50 -32.34
C MET A 250 12.22 22.58 -33.82
N LEU A 251 10.93 22.40 -34.10
CA LEU A 251 10.37 22.51 -35.45
C LEU A 251 10.50 23.93 -36.01
N TRP A 252 10.23 24.95 -35.18
CA TRP A 252 10.38 26.35 -35.57
C TRP A 252 11.84 26.68 -35.92
N ARG A 253 12.79 26.24 -35.08
CA ARG A 253 14.22 26.41 -35.33
C ARG A 253 14.67 25.68 -36.61
N ASN A 254 14.15 24.48 -36.89
CA ASN A 254 14.50 23.74 -38.10
C ASN A 254 13.98 24.44 -39.36
N ASN A 255 12.73 24.93 -39.33
CA ASN A 255 12.11 25.62 -40.46
C ASN A 255 12.79 26.97 -40.77
N GLN A 256 13.31 27.67 -39.76
CA GLN A 256 14.09 28.90 -39.99
C GLN A 256 15.42 28.62 -40.71
N ARG A 257 16.07 27.46 -40.47
CA ARG A 257 17.28 27.06 -41.20
C ARG A 257 16.99 26.73 -42.66
N ASP A 258 15.83 26.12 -42.95
CA ASP A 258 15.44 25.79 -44.32
C ASP A 258 15.11 27.02 -45.18
N LYS A 259 14.64 28.12 -44.58
CA LYS A 259 14.42 29.37 -45.32
C LYS A 259 15.71 29.94 -45.91
N GLU A 260 16.82 29.89 -45.17
CA GLU A 260 18.13 30.36 -45.65
C GLU A 260 18.68 29.51 -46.81
N PHE A 261 18.41 28.20 -46.82
CA PHE A 261 18.80 27.33 -47.94
C PHE A 261 17.93 27.53 -49.17
N ARG A 262 16.64 27.85 -48.98
CA ARG A 262 15.70 28.08 -50.07
C ARG A 262 15.98 29.39 -50.80
N GLU A 263 16.37 30.44 -50.08
CA GLU A 263 16.83 31.71 -50.68
C GLU A 263 18.13 31.53 -51.46
N LYS A 264 19.09 30.73 -50.97
CA LYS A 264 20.33 30.42 -51.70
C LYS A 264 20.08 29.65 -53.00
N ARG A 265 19.14 28.68 -53.02
CA ARG A 265 18.77 27.99 -54.27
C ARG A 265 18.02 28.88 -55.26
N LEU A 266 17.18 29.78 -54.77
CA LEU A 266 16.48 30.75 -55.63
C LEU A 266 17.48 31.71 -56.29
N GLN A 267 18.52 32.15 -55.59
CA GLN A 267 19.58 32.98 -56.18
C GLN A 267 20.49 32.21 -57.15
N THR A 268 20.84 30.96 -56.86
CA THR A 268 21.60 30.10 -57.80
C THR A 268 20.78 29.83 -59.08
N SER A 269 19.47 29.57 -58.96
CA SER A 269 18.61 29.33 -60.13
C SER A 269 18.33 30.57 -60.97
N GLN A 270 18.49 31.78 -60.41
CA GLN A 270 18.27 33.04 -61.13
C GLN A 270 19.53 33.54 -61.87
N GLY A 271 20.71 32.97 -61.57
CA GLY A 271 21.98 33.25 -62.25
C GLY A 271 22.33 32.29 -63.39
N GLU A 272 21.62 31.16 -63.54
CA GLU A 272 22.01 30.07 -64.45
C GLU A 272 21.03 29.81 -65.61
N VAL A 273 20.01 30.67 -65.79
CA VAL A 273 19.10 30.62 -66.96
C VAL A 273 19.20 31.93 -67.74
N SER A 274 20.30 32.09 -68.48
CA SER A 274 20.45 33.17 -69.47
C SER A 274 19.62 32.84 -70.72
N PHE A 275 18.52 33.55 -70.90
CA PHE A 275 17.65 33.44 -72.08
C PHE A 275 18.34 33.85 -73.40
N ASP A 276 19.51 34.50 -73.33
CA ASP A 276 20.26 34.97 -74.50
C ASP A 276 20.98 33.84 -75.27
N GLN A 277 21.21 32.68 -74.65
CA GLN A 277 21.82 31.52 -75.32
C GLN A 277 20.82 30.63 -76.07
N LEU A 278 19.51 30.82 -75.90
CA LEU A 278 18.48 30.10 -76.67
C LEU A 278 18.19 30.76 -78.03
N SER A 279 18.56 32.03 -78.22
CA SER A 279 18.30 32.78 -79.46
C SER A 279 19.39 32.60 -80.54
N SER A 280 20.56 32.07 -80.19
CA SER A 280 21.72 31.99 -81.10
C SER A 280 21.93 30.62 -81.75
N ALA A 281 21.06 29.63 -81.47
CA ALA A 281 21.16 28.27 -82.02
C ALA A 281 20.07 27.92 -83.07
N THR A 282 19.18 28.85 -83.45
CA THR A 282 18.06 28.57 -84.37
C THR A 282 18.16 29.36 -85.69
N THR A 283 19.31 29.25 -86.39
CA THR A 283 19.39 29.51 -87.85
C THR A 283 20.47 28.64 -88.48
N SER A 284 20.21 27.33 -88.55
CA SER A 284 20.70 26.38 -89.56
C SER A 284 20.05 25.05 -89.17
N ALA A 285 18.94 24.68 -89.81
CA ALA A 285 18.97 23.86 -91.04
C ALA A 285 19.66 22.52 -90.74
N GLU A 286 19.09 21.34 -90.95
CA GLU A 286 18.01 20.89 -91.83
C GLU A 286 18.10 19.34 -91.76
N ARG A 287 16.98 18.65 -92.03
CA ARG A 287 16.85 17.19 -92.30
C ARG A 287 17.09 16.27 -91.08
N MET A 288 16.34 15.19 -90.84
CA MET A 288 15.27 14.43 -91.50
C MET A 288 14.96 13.24 -90.54
N PRO A 289 14.12 12.25 -90.87
CA PRO A 289 12.66 12.26 -90.89
C PRO A 289 12.04 11.16 -89.96
N GLN A 290 10.73 11.28 -89.78
CA GLN A 290 9.70 10.22 -89.67
C GLN A 290 10.09 8.78 -89.29
N ILE A 291 9.33 8.17 -88.36
CA ILE A 291 8.53 6.95 -88.61
C ILE A 291 7.44 6.77 -87.53
N LYS A 292 6.33 6.20 -88.00
CA LYS A 292 4.95 6.01 -87.51
C LYS A 292 4.73 5.23 -86.18
N PRO A 293 3.49 5.29 -85.64
CA PRO A 293 3.03 4.79 -84.34
C PRO A 293 2.47 3.34 -84.43
N PRO A 294 1.98 2.71 -83.34
CA PRO A 294 0.57 2.88 -82.95
C PRO A 294 0.24 2.71 -81.44
N ALA A 295 -1.05 2.90 -81.16
CA ALA A 295 -1.81 2.76 -79.92
C ALA A 295 -1.83 1.34 -79.31
N ASN A 296 -2.12 1.24 -78.00
CA ASN A 296 -3.38 0.75 -77.39
C ASN A 296 -3.14 0.46 -75.89
N GLU A 297 -3.94 1.03 -74.98
CA GLU A 297 -5.04 0.37 -74.25
C GLU A 297 -4.66 -0.62 -73.14
N THR A 298 -5.08 -0.26 -71.92
CA THR A 298 -5.70 -1.06 -70.85
C THR A 298 -5.16 -2.44 -70.46
N GLY A 299 -5.02 -2.65 -69.14
CA GLY A 299 -5.36 -3.94 -68.53
C GLY A 299 -4.55 -4.34 -67.28
N SER A 300 -5.26 -4.40 -66.14
CA SER A 300 -5.26 -5.45 -65.09
C SER A 300 -4.23 -6.61 -65.25
N ALA A 301 -3.58 -7.17 -64.23
CA ALA A 301 -4.14 -7.74 -63.00
C ALA A 301 -3.03 -8.34 -62.10
N ARG A 302 -3.37 -8.51 -60.80
CA ARG A 302 -2.96 -9.56 -59.83
C ARG A 302 -1.46 -9.84 -59.58
N ASP A 303 -1.09 -9.88 -58.30
CA ASP A 303 -0.76 -11.19 -57.72
C ASP A 303 -0.89 -11.27 -56.20
N SER A 304 -1.32 -12.45 -55.77
CA SER A 304 -1.66 -12.87 -54.42
C SER A 304 -0.93 -14.18 -54.14
N LYS A 305 -0.08 -14.24 -53.11
CA LYS A 305 0.36 -15.50 -52.47
C LYS A 305 1.19 -15.26 -51.21
N SER A 306 0.79 -15.85 -50.08
CA SER A 306 1.68 -16.63 -49.21
C SER A 306 0.89 -17.36 -48.11
N ASP A 307 0.74 -18.67 -48.33
CA ASP A 307 1.03 -19.81 -47.45
C ASP A 307 0.63 -19.92 -45.97
N SER A 308 0.42 -21.19 -45.65
CA SER A 308 -0.25 -21.87 -44.54
C SER A 308 0.70 -22.48 -43.48
N SER A 309 0.25 -22.45 -42.21
CA SER A 309 0.32 -23.51 -41.14
C SER A 309 1.70 -24.01 -40.64
N PRO A 310 1.88 -24.47 -39.35
CA PRO A 310 1.03 -25.46 -38.64
C PRO A 310 0.82 -25.27 -37.10
N PRO A 311 -0.01 -26.13 -36.46
CA PRO A 311 -0.19 -26.22 -35.01
C PRO A 311 0.77 -27.24 -34.37
N ASP A 312 1.04 -27.12 -33.06
CA ASP A 312 0.80 -28.20 -32.08
C ASP A 312 1.24 -27.82 -30.67
N SER A 313 0.47 -28.31 -29.71
CA SER A 313 0.77 -28.39 -28.27
C SER A 313 0.82 -29.87 -27.89
N PRO A 314 1.65 -30.27 -26.92
CA PRO A 314 1.25 -31.37 -26.04
C PRO A 314 1.29 -30.97 -24.57
N ARG A 315 0.23 -31.39 -23.87
CA ARG A 315 0.22 -31.66 -22.43
C ARG A 315 1.12 -32.87 -22.14
N SER A 316 1.86 -32.80 -21.03
CA SER A 316 2.20 -33.92 -20.14
C SER A 316 2.32 -33.32 -18.74
#